data_AF-A0AAJ1WFL5-F1
#
_entry.id   AF-A0AAJ1WFL5-F1
#
_cell.length_a   1.000
_cell.length_b   1.000
_cell.length_c   1.000
_cell.angle_alpha   90.00
_cell.angle_beta   90.00
_cell.angle_gamma   90.00
#
_symmetry.space_group_name_H-M   'P 1'
#
loop_
_entity.id
_entity.type
_entity.pdbx_description
1 polymer ?
#
loop_
_entity_poly.entity_id
_entity_poly.type
_entity_poly.pdbx_seq_one_letter_code
_entity_poly.pdbx_strand_id
1 'polypeptide(L)' 'MSGLRTARYPDIEYAILEATGEISILSRKELVPVTPKDLHKKVEYHGFPIAVVIEGKVQKRNLKLINKNEEWLKQ' A
#
# COMPACT_ATOMS: atom_id res chain seq x y z
N MET A 1 19.88 -10.74 4.32
CA MET A 1 20.25 -11.33 3.00
C MET A 1 19.05 -11.92 2.23
N SER A 2 17.82 -11.38 2.36
CA SER A 2 16.62 -12.01 1.78
C SER A 2 16.09 -11.35 0.50
N GLY A 3 16.46 -10.10 0.18
CA GLY A 3 15.95 -9.39 -1.00
C GLY A 3 16.49 -9.89 -2.35
N LEU A 4 17.73 -10.38 -2.37
CA LEU A 4 18.42 -10.83 -3.59
C LEU A 4 17.86 -12.12 -4.20
N ARG A 5 17.08 -12.91 -3.44
CA ARG A 5 16.50 -14.16 -3.95
C ARG A 5 15.24 -13.94 -4.78
N THR A 6 14.55 -12.82 -4.60
CA THR A 6 13.28 -12.51 -5.29
C THR A 6 13.51 -11.78 -6.62
N ALA A 7 14.58 -10.99 -6.74
CA ALA A 7 14.98 -10.36 -7.99
C ALA A 7 15.92 -11.31 -8.76
N ARG A 8 15.61 -11.62 -10.03
CA ARG A 8 16.57 -12.34 -10.87
C ARG A 8 17.69 -11.38 -11.27
N TYR A 9 18.94 -11.84 -11.25
CA TYR A 9 20.13 -11.05 -11.56
C TYR A 9 20.05 -10.15 -12.83
N PRO A 10 19.43 -10.56 -13.97
CA PRO A 10 19.33 -9.67 -15.13
C PRO A 10 18.34 -8.51 -14.95
N ASP A 11 17.48 -8.51 -13.93
CA ASP A 11 16.37 -7.57 -13.81
C ASP A 11 16.72 -6.32 -12.99
N ILE A 12 17.92 -6.30 -12.39
CA ILE A 12 18.38 -5.27 -11.47
C ILE A 12 19.10 -4.15 -12.24
N GLU A 13 18.65 -2.92 -12.06
CA GLU A 13 19.36 -1.71 -12.53
C GLU A 13 20.27 -1.16 -11.44
N TYR A 14 19.79 -1.12 -10.19
CA TYR A 14 20.58 -0.70 -9.03
C TYR A 14 20.27 -1.54 -7.79
N ALA A 15 21.28 -1.71 -6.92
CA ALA A 15 21.13 -2.25 -5.57
C ALA A 15 21.76 -1.28 -4.57
N ILE A 16 21.01 -0.89 -3.54
CA ILE A 16 21.40 0.11 -2.53
C ILE A 16 21.48 -0.60 -1.18
N LEU A 17 22.64 -0.54 -0.52
CA LEU A 17 22.80 -1.00 0.86
C LEU A 17 22.45 0.13 1.81
N GLU A 18 21.38 -0.04 2.60
CA GLU A 18 20.92 0.93 3.57
C GLU A 18 21.68 0.82 4.89
N ALA A 19 21.68 1.89 5.69
CA ALA A 19 22.35 1.93 7.00
C ALA A 19 21.80 0.89 7.99
N THR A 20 20.58 0.40 7.76
CA THR A 20 19.94 -0.71 8.49
C THR A 20 20.56 -2.07 8.18
N GLY A 21 21.40 -2.17 7.13
CA GLY A 21 21.92 -3.41 6.59
C GLY A 21 20.99 -4.11 5.59
N GLU A 22 19.85 -3.49 5.26
CA GLU A 22 18.93 -3.96 4.23
C GLU A 22 19.41 -3.57 2.82
N ILE A 23 19.02 -4.36 1.82
CA ILE A 23 19.33 -4.07 0.41
C ILE A 23 18.03 -3.72 -0.30
N SER A 24 17.95 -2.50 -0.82
CA SER A 24 16.88 -2.01 -1.68
C SER A 24 17.26 -2.22 -3.15
N ILE A 25 16.38 -2.82 -3.94
CA ILE A 25 16.60 -3.16 -5.35
C ILE A 25 15.71 -2.27 -6.22
N LEU A 26 16.31 -1.61 -7.22
CA LEU A 26 15.59 -0.91 -8.28
C LEU A 26 15.71 -1.71 -9.58
N SER A 27 14.57 -2.16 -10.09
CA SER A 27 14.49 -2.91 -11.35
C SER A 27 14.65 -2.00 -12.56
N ARG A 28 15.10 -2.57 -13.69
CA ARG A 28 15.13 -1.87 -14.98
C ARG A 28 13.76 -1.30 -15.33
N LYS A 29 13.73 -0.11 -15.94
CA LYS A 29 12.49 0.57 -16.34
C LYS A 29 11.56 -0.30 -17.18
N GLU A 30 12.09 -1.16 -18.06
CA GLU A 30 11.27 -2.06 -18.89
C GLU A 30 10.46 -3.08 -18.08
N LEU A 31 10.85 -3.34 -16.83
CA LEU A 31 10.29 -4.36 -15.95
C LEU A 31 9.40 -3.79 -14.84
N VAL A 32 9.35 -2.46 -14.70
CA VAL A 32 8.50 -1.81 -13.70
C VAL A 32 7.03 -1.86 -14.18
N PRO A 33 6.07 -2.23 -13.30
CA PRO A 33 4.65 -2.18 -13.66
C PRO A 33 4.20 -0.77 -14.07
N VAL A 34 3.28 -0.69 -15.02
CA VAL A 34 2.68 0.59 -15.42
C VAL A 34 1.92 1.21 -14.24
N THR A 35 2.09 2.51 -14.05
CA THR A 35 1.31 3.28 -13.08
C THR A 35 0.00 3.76 -13.74
N PRO A 36 -1.04 4.10 -12.96
CA PRO A 36 -2.22 4.76 -13.50
C PRO A 36 -1.91 6.05 -14.27
N LYS A 37 -0.84 6.75 -13.88
CA LYS A 37 -0.36 7.97 -14.55
C LYS A 37 0.13 7.68 -15.97
N ASP A 38 0.87 6.59 -16.17
CA ASP A 38 1.35 6.17 -17.50
C ASP A 38 0.19 5.88 -18.46
N LEU A 39 -0.95 5.44 -17.91
CA LEU A 39 -2.18 5.17 -18.65
C LEU A 39 -3.12 6.38 -18.77
N HIS A 40 -2.73 7.57 -18.29
CA HIS A 40 -3.58 8.76 -18.20
C HIS A 40 -4.93 8.52 -17.49
N LYS A 41 -4.97 7.55 -16.56
CA LYS A 41 -6.18 7.24 -15.80
C LYS A 41 -6.33 8.21 -14.63
N LYS A 42 -7.54 8.77 -14.47
CA LYS A 42 -7.92 9.47 -13.23
C LYS A 42 -7.98 8.45 -12.10
N VAL A 43 -7.34 8.79 -10.98
CA VAL A 43 -7.37 7.98 -9.76
C VAL A 43 -8.30 8.66 -8.77
N GLU A 44 -9.29 7.94 -8.28
CA GLU A 44 -10.15 8.42 -7.20
C GLU A 44 -9.42 8.29 -5.86
N TYR A 45 -9.50 9.34 -5.03
CA TYR A 45 -8.96 9.30 -3.69
C TYR A 45 -9.96 8.60 -2.77
N HIS A 46 -9.63 7.40 -2.30
CA HIS A 46 -10.49 6.62 -1.41
C HIS A 46 -10.31 6.94 0.08
N GLY A 47 -9.44 7.88 0.44
CA GLY A 47 -9.15 8.20 1.84
C GLY A 47 -8.34 7.11 2.56
N PHE A 48 -8.05 7.36 3.83
CA PHE A 48 -7.50 6.33 4.70
C PHE A 48 -8.61 5.45 5.26
N PRO A 49 -8.43 4.13 5.34
CA PRO A 49 -9.38 3.27 6.03
C PRO A 49 -9.41 3.63 7.52
N ILE A 50 -10.61 3.63 8.11
CA ILE A 50 -10.81 3.88 9.53
C ILE A 50 -11.45 2.64 10.15
N ALA A 51 -10.83 2.11 11.21
CA ALA A 51 -11.37 0.97 11.94
C ALA A 51 -12.69 1.33 12.65
N VAL A 52 -13.78 0.63 12.35
CA VAL A 52 -15.10 0.88 12.95
C VAL A 52 -15.43 -0.04 14.12
N VAL A 53 -14.73 -1.16 14.26
CA VAL A 53 -14.83 -2.09 15.40
C VAL A 53 -13.42 -2.50 15.82
N ILE A 54 -13.13 -2.44 17.12
CA ILE A 54 -11.84 -2.82 17.70
C ILE A 54 -12.13 -3.65 18.95
N GLU A 55 -11.61 -4.89 19.01
CA GLU A 55 -11.84 -5.83 20.13
C GLU A 55 -13.33 -6.00 20.49
N GLY A 56 -14.18 -6.10 19.46
CA GLY A 56 -15.64 -6.22 19.63
C GLY A 56 -16.35 -4.93 20.04
N LYS A 57 -15.64 -3.81 20.25
CA LYS A 57 -16.22 -2.52 20.62
C LYS A 57 -16.39 -1.61 19.40
N VAL A 58 -17.61 -1.09 19.23
CA VAL A 58 -17.94 -0.14 18.15
C VAL A 58 -17.30 1.22 18.39
N GLN A 59 -16.60 1.71 17.39
CA GLN A 59 -15.89 2.99 17.41
C GLN A 59 -16.80 4.11 16.91
N LYS A 60 -17.68 4.62 17.78
CA LYS A 60 -18.67 5.67 17.45
C LYS A 60 -18.08 6.93 16.80
N ARG A 61 -16.90 7.35 17.26
CA ARG A 61 -16.18 8.51 16.69
C ARG A 61 -15.80 8.24 15.23
N ASN A 62 -15.33 7.03 14.93
CA ASN A 62 -14.87 6.64 13.61
C ASN A 62 -16.04 6.52 12.63
N LEU A 63 -17.17 5.99 13.08
CA LEU A 63 -18.41 6.00 12.31
C LEU A 63 -18.84 7.43 11.92
N LYS A 64 -18.74 8.39 12.85
CA LYS A 64 -19.03 9.80 12.54
C LYS A 64 -18.09 10.39 11.49
N LEU A 65 -16.81 10.03 11.50
CA LEU A 65 -15.83 10.52 10.51
C LEU A 65 -16.17 10.08 9.08
N ILE A 66 -16.86 8.94 8.93
CA ILE A 66 -17.30 8.42 7.64
C ILE A 66 -18.80 8.66 7.38
N ASN A 67 -19.44 9.52 8.17
CA ASN A 67 -20.88 9.83 8.09
C ASN A 67 -21.78 8.57 8.16
N LYS A 68 -21.39 7.60 8.98
CA LYS A 68 -22.16 6.38 9.27
C LYS A 68 -22.60 6.35 10.73
N ASN A 69 -23.52 5.45 11.04
CA ASN A 69 -24.01 5.15 12.38
C ASN A 69 -23.92 3.65 12.67
N GLU A 70 -24.34 3.21 13.86
CA GLU A 70 -24.24 1.79 14.22
C GLU A 70 -25.20 0.88 13.45
N GLU A 71 -26.32 1.40 12.94
CA GLU A 71 -27.25 0.60 12.14
C GLU A 71 -26.64 0.21 10.79
N TRP A 72 -25.76 1.04 10.24
CA TRP A 72 -24.98 0.68 9.06
C TRP A 72 -24.13 -0.59 9.27
N LEU A 73 -23.73 -0.92 10.50
CA LEU A 73 -22.97 -2.14 10.80
C LEU A 73 -23.82 -3.42 10.77
N LYS A 74 -25.16 -3.29 10.77
CA LYS A 74 -26.10 -4.43 10.79
C LYS A 74 -26.75 -4.70 9.42
N GLN A 75 -26.44 -3.88 8.42
CA GLN A 75 -26.85 -4.06 7.03
C GLN A 75 -25.92 -5.04 6.33
#